data_AF-A0A4U0XF14-F1
#
_entry.id   AF-A0A4U0XF14-F1
#
_cell.length_a   1.000
_cell.length_b   1.000
_cell.length_c   1.000
_cell.angle_alpha   90.00
_cell.angle_beta   90.00
_cell.angle_gamma   90.00
#
_symmetry.space_group_name_H-M   'P 1'
#
loop_
_entity.id
_entity.type
_entity.pdbx_description
1 polymer ?
#
loop_
_entity_poly.entity_id
_entity_poly.type
_entity_poly.pdbx_seq_one_letter_code
_entity_poly.pdbx_strand_id
1 'polypeptide(L)'
;MSALPRQSDLLSSIISSNNSIYLYTPTELAAERADLNSTGDWSSSRSDYQPDTAYFTVTVNKDQQSTSDGWPSEGYVELRKAKRLLAGYGRVDPQMTGYNFSGDAPYIFPPGYLQAAPQVETAGGAVTGGCFFQPGEDSISATNSSWSISTIDTTTQQSNILALVANLTSCGISPLLNRTLNNTDAAADYAPYQAYAYAANWAWSADEPRNSSVSSSTSVQYSCAALNSTSGRWQASDCAQLHYGACRVGQTPYKWQISGQKGHYTNVNDGCPENTTFAVPRTALENTYLVAAWRDYRAGIYDDDDPMLWLNFNDLSTDACWVRGQNGSCPYLTSQSHLQGRQILVPTVAAILVFVLAALTIFVKCAANRQSSRSKRRRVDDGWDYEGVPS
;
A
#
# COMPACT_ATOMS: atom_id res chain seq x y z
N MET A 1 35.91 25.52 23.04
CA MET A 1 35.49 24.11 23.15
C MET A 1 34.00 24.08 22.84
N SER A 2 33.61 23.50 21.71
CA SER A 2 32.18 23.34 21.39
C SER A 2 31.63 22.23 22.28
N ALA A 3 30.60 22.52 23.07
CA ALA A 3 29.99 21.52 23.95
C ALA A 3 29.26 20.47 23.08
N LEU A 4 29.53 19.19 23.32
CA LEU A 4 28.79 18.12 22.66
C LEU A 4 27.31 18.18 23.08
N PRO A 5 26.37 17.78 22.20
CA PRO A 5 24.93 17.81 22.49
C PRO A 5 24.60 16.97 23.73
N ARG A 6 23.70 17.48 24.59
CA ARG A 6 23.15 16.70 25.70
C ARG A 6 22.09 15.72 25.18
N GLN A 7 21.61 14.83 26.05
CA GLN A 7 20.62 13.82 25.65
C GLN A 7 19.31 14.45 25.11
N SER A 8 18.91 15.63 25.63
CA SER A 8 17.79 16.42 25.11
C SER A 8 18.00 16.98 23.70
N ASP A 9 19.26 17.06 23.28
CA ASP A 9 19.69 17.68 22.02
C ASP A 9 19.94 16.61 20.94
N LEU A 10 19.69 15.34 21.27
CA LEU A 10 19.72 14.24 20.31
C LEU A 10 18.59 14.39 19.28
N LEU A 11 18.89 14.05 18.03
CA LEU A 11 17.93 14.11 16.93
C LEU A 11 16.70 13.24 17.20
N SER A 12 16.87 12.07 17.84
CA SER A 12 15.73 11.25 18.25
C SER A 12 14.80 11.99 19.22
N SER A 13 15.35 12.75 20.17
CA SER A 13 14.55 13.55 21.12
C SER A 13 13.78 14.65 20.41
N ILE A 14 14.41 15.32 19.44
CA ILE A 14 13.77 16.38 18.64
C ILE A 14 12.67 15.81 17.74
N ILE A 15 12.93 14.69 17.05
CA ILE A 15 11.94 14.06 16.16
C ILE A 15 10.77 13.50 16.98
N SER A 16 11.07 12.84 18.10
CA SER A 16 10.06 12.16 18.92
C SER A 16 9.19 13.12 19.73
N SER A 17 9.61 14.36 19.97
CA SER A 17 8.89 15.32 20.82
C SER A 17 7.42 15.48 20.40
N ASN A 18 7.16 15.53 19.09
CA ASN A 18 5.81 15.66 18.53
C ASN A 18 5.42 14.47 17.63
N ASN A 19 6.37 13.62 17.21
CA ASN A 19 6.10 12.57 16.23
C ASN A 19 6.25 11.14 16.77
N SER A 20 6.53 10.95 18.07
CA SER A 20 6.77 9.63 18.67
C SER A 20 5.69 8.59 18.35
N ILE A 21 4.41 8.99 18.39
CA ILE A 21 3.29 8.09 18.09
C ILE A 21 3.20 7.70 16.61
N TYR A 22 3.78 8.51 15.71
CA TYR A 22 3.76 8.29 14.27
C TYR A 22 5.05 7.66 13.74
N LEU A 23 6.12 7.60 14.54
CA LEU A 23 7.41 7.09 14.14
C LEU A 23 7.42 5.56 14.20
N TYR A 24 7.74 4.90 13.09
CA TYR A 24 8.10 3.49 13.05
C TYR A 24 9.62 3.36 13.12
N THR A 25 10.11 2.57 14.06
CA THR A 25 11.50 2.63 14.53
C THR A 25 12.30 1.37 14.21
N PRO A 26 13.65 1.46 14.19
CA PRO A 26 14.52 0.29 14.07
C PRO A 26 14.26 -0.77 15.14
N THR A 27 13.98 -0.35 16.39
CA THR A 27 13.68 -1.29 17.48
C THR A 27 12.37 -2.02 17.28
N GLU A 28 11.32 -1.32 16.82
CA GLU A 28 10.05 -1.98 16.47
C GLU A 28 10.25 -2.99 15.34
N LEU A 29 10.94 -2.61 14.26
CA LEU A 29 11.25 -3.52 13.16
C LEU A 29 12.05 -4.74 13.61
N ALA A 30 13.09 -4.54 14.44
CA ALA A 30 13.92 -5.63 14.93
C ALA A 30 13.14 -6.61 15.83
N ALA A 31 12.27 -6.10 16.69
CA ALA A 31 11.41 -6.93 17.54
C ALA A 31 10.41 -7.74 16.70
N GLU A 32 9.75 -7.09 15.74
CA GLU A 32 8.77 -7.74 14.87
C GLU A 32 9.43 -8.77 13.92
N ARG A 33 10.68 -8.53 13.49
CA ARG A 33 11.48 -9.50 12.72
C ARG A 33 11.94 -10.71 13.50
N ALA A 34 12.23 -10.53 14.80
CA ALA A 34 12.70 -11.60 15.67
C ALA A 34 11.60 -12.62 15.97
N ASP A 35 10.33 -12.23 15.96
CA ASP A 35 9.20 -13.13 16.15
C ASP A 35 7.99 -12.71 15.30
N LEU A 36 7.89 -13.27 14.10
CA LEU A 36 6.77 -13.03 13.19
C LEU A 36 5.45 -13.57 13.75
N ASN A 37 5.48 -14.56 14.65
CA ASN A 37 4.32 -15.23 15.23
C ASN A 37 3.80 -14.54 16.50
N SER A 38 4.50 -13.51 16.97
CA SER A 38 4.12 -12.80 18.18
C SER A 38 2.72 -12.18 18.06
N THR A 39 1.99 -12.19 19.18
CA THR A 39 0.62 -11.67 19.21
C THR A 39 0.65 -10.15 19.07
N GLY A 40 0.13 -9.62 17.97
CA GLY A 40 0.28 -8.20 17.65
C GLY A 40 1.13 -7.93 16.40
N ASP A 41 1.87 -8.94 15.93
CA ASP A 41 2.84 -8.80 14.85
C ASP A 41 2.28 -9.24 13.49
N TRP A 42 3.14 -9.24 12.48
CA TRP A 42 2.76 -9.22 11.06
C TRP A 42 1.81 -10.36 10.68
N SER A 43 2.08 -11.58 11.15
CA SER A 43 1.27 -12.78 10.85
C SER A 43 -0.06 -12.84 11.60
N SER A 44 -0.18 -12.14 12.73
CA SER A 44 -1.41 -12.09 13.54
C SER A 44 -2.41 -11.02 13.06
N SER A 45 -2.07 -10.29 11.99
CA SER A 45 -2.94 -9.26 11.40
C SER A 45 -4.15 -9.87 10.71
N ARG A 46 -5.15 -9.03 10.43
CA ARG A 46 -6.08 -9.30 9.31
C ARG A 46 -5.27 -9.64 8.07
N SER A 47 -5.71 -10.64 7.30
CA SER A 47 -5.07 -11.10 6.05
C SER A 47 -4.64 -9.95 5.14
N ASP A 48 -5.48 -8.91 5.05
CA ASP A 48 -5.30 -7.75 4.17
C ASP A 48 -4.12 -6.85 4.59
N TYR A 49 -3.63 -6.99 5.83
CA TYR A 49 -2.51 -6.25 6.39
C TYR A 49 -1.26 -7.12 6.59
N GLN A 50 -1.33 -8.41 6.28
CA GLN A 50 -0.15 -9.27 6.39
C GLN A 50 0.81 -9.00 5.21
N PRO A 51 2.13 -8.90 5.45
CA PRO A 51 3.08 -8.88 4.37
C PRO A 51 3.09 -10.23 3.65
N ASP A 52 3.36 -10.22 2.34
CA ASP A 52 3.47 -11.45 1.57
C ASP A 52 4.85 -12.08 1.81
N THR A 53 4.84 -13.22 2.51
CA THR A 53 6.05 -14.00 2.85
C THR A 53 6.83 -14.49 1.64
N ALA A 54 6.24 -14.46 0.43
CA ALA A 54 6.96 -14.77 -0.79
C ALA A 54 8.07 -13.75 -1.15
N TYR A 55 8.17 -12.59 -0.49
CA TYR A 55 9.20 -11.57 -0.81
C TYR A 55 10.34 -11.48 0.20
N PHE A 56 10.38 -12.36 1.19
CA PHE A 56 11.44 -12.36 2.19
C PHE A 56 11.67 -13.74 2.76
N THR A 57 12.81 -13.91 3.42
CA THR A 57 13.19 -15.21 3.97
C THR A 57 12.56 -15.39 5.34
N VAL A 58 11.78 -16.45 5.52
CA VAL A 58 11.26 -16.87 6.82
C VAL A 58 12.07 -18.05 7.33
N THR A 59 12.71 -17.87 8.49
CA THR A 59 13.40 -18.95 9.21
C THR A 59 12.53 -19.45 10.35
N VAL A 60 12.40 -20.77 10.47
CA VAL A 60 11.61 -21.41 11.52
C VAL A 60 12.55 -22.10 12.50
N ASN A 61 12.57 -21.66 13.75
CA ASN A 61 13.35 -22.23 14.83
C ASN A 61 12.44 -22.57 16.01
N LYS A 62 12.26 -23.87 16.31
CA LYS A 62 11.45 -24.34 17.47
C LYS A 62 10.10 -23.60 17.60
N ASP A 63 9.33 -23.58 16.51
CA ASP A 63 8.02 -22.92 16.36
C ASP A 63 8.00 -21.38 16.37
N GLN A 64 9.16 -20.74 16.51
CA GLN A 64 9.33 -19.30 16.29
C GLN A 64 9.68 -19.04 14.82
N GLN A 65 8.89 -18.19 14.17
CA GLN A 65 9.19 -17.69 12.83
C GLN A 65 9.91 -16.35 12.94
N SER A 66 10.99 -16.17 12.20
CA SER A 66 11.73 -14.91 12.15
C SER A 66 12.19 -14.60 10.73
N THR A 67 12.60 -13.37 10.49
CA THR A 67 13.13 -12.94 9.20
C THR A 67 14.26 -11.94 9.39
N SER A 68 15.29 -12.01 8.54
CA SER A 68 16.37 -11.03 8.51
C SER A 68 16.10 -9.86 7.57
N ASP A 69 15.25 -10.07 6.56
CA ASP A 69 15.08 -9.20 5.39
C ASP A 69 13.64 -8.73 5.16
N GLY A 70 12.65 -9.32 5.85
CA GLY A 70 11.23 -8.97 5.69
C GLY A 70 10.87 -7.56 6.17
N TRP A 71 9.86 -6.96 5.57
CA TRP A 71 9.25 -5.71 6.03
C TRP A 71 7.77 -5.91 6.29
N PRO A 72 7.18 -5.16 7.25
CA PRO A 72 5.74 -5.10 7.38
C PRO A 72 5.11 -4.52 6.11
N SER A 73 3.85 -4.86 5.87
CA SER A 73 3.08 -4.20 4.81
C SER A 73 2.73 -2.76 5.20
N GLU A 74 2.45 -1.92 4.22
CA GLU A 74 1.88 -0.59 4.44
C GLU A 74 0.61 -0.67 5.30
N GLY A 75 -0.30 -1.62 5.01
CA GLY A 75 -1.51 -1.84 5.79
C GLY A 75 -1.23 -2.12 7.28
N TYR A 76 -0.14 -2.83 7.59
CA TYR A 76 0.28 -3.04 8.98
C TYR A 76 0.80 -1.75 9.63
N VAL A 77 1.79 -1.10 9.01
CA VAL A 77 2.43 0.09 9.58
C VAL A 77 1.43 1.24 9.71
N GLU A 78 0.69 1.50 8.64
CA GLU A 78 -0.17 2.66 8.51
C GLU A 78 -1.56 2.47 9.10
N LEU A 79 -2.22 1.35 8.77
CA LEU A 79 -3.62 1.16 9.14
C LEU A 79 -3.77 0.45 10.49
N ARG A 80 -2.90 -0.51 10.81
CA ARG A 80 -2.93 -1.21 12.10
C ARG A 80 -2.18 -0.46 13.20
N LYS A 81 -0.96 0.01 12.95
CA LYS A 81 -0.11 0.70 13.96
C LYS A 81 -0.23 2.23 13.95
N ALA A 82 -0.90 2.81 12.94
CA ALA A 82 -1.04 4.25 12.77
C ALA A 82 0.30 5.01 12.67
N LYS A 83 1.38 4.33 12.27
CA LYS A 83 2.68 4.95 12.03
C LYS A 83 2.71 5.54 10.62
N ARG A 84 3.37 6.69 10.46
CA ARG A 84 3.38 7.51 9.25
C ARG A 84 4.76 8.08 8.91
N LEU A 85 5.75 7.86 9.77
CA LEU A 85 7.08 8.43 9.64
C LEU A 85 8.14 7.35 9.84
N LEU A 86 9.12 7.33 8.94
CA LEU A 86 10.38 6.63 9.08
C LEU A 86 11.49 7.69 9.11
N ALA A 87 12.44 7.54 10.03
CA ALA A 87 13.59 8.44 10.12
C ALA A 87 14.87 7.63 9.93
N GLY A 88 15.74 8.06 9.02
CA GLY A 88 17.04 7.45 8.80
C GLY A 88 18.10 8.50 8.56
N TYR A 89 19.34 8.18 8.88
CA TYR A 89 20.47 9.00 8.50
C TYR A 89 20.75 8.84 7.01
N GLY A 90 20.99 9.97 6.34
CA GLY A 90 21.59 9.99 5.00
C GLY A 90 23.10 9.92 5.11
N ARG A 91 23.79 10.86 4.46
CA ARG A 91 25.24 11.02 4.58
C ARG A 91 25.59 11.80 5.85
N VAL A 92 26.43 11.20 6.69
CA VAL A 92 26.98 11.84 7.89
C VAL A 92 28.33 12.48 7.53
N ASP A 93 28.46 13.78 7.77
CA ASP A 93 29.72 14.49 7.56
C ASP A 93 30.79 14.01 8.56
N PRO A 94 32.06 13.81 8.16
CA PRO A 94 33.14 13.44 9.09
C PRO A 94 33.31 14.38 10.29
N GLN A 95 32.88 15.65 10.19
CA GLN A 95 32.90 16.60 11.30
C GLN A 95 31.93 16.23 12.43
N MET A 96 30.94 15.36 12.17
CA MET A 96 29.97 14.87 13.15
C MET A 96 30.46 13.65 13.94
N THR A 97 31.74 13.29 13.86
CA THR A 97 32.32 12.14 14.58
C THR A 97 32.15 12.19 16.10
N GLY A 98 32.01 13.39 16.69
CA GLY A 98 31.73 13.56 18.12
C GLY A 98 30.26 13.38 18.52
N TYR A 99 29.35 13.23 17.56
CA TYR A 99 27.92 13.06 17.83
C TYR A 99 27.61 11.65 18.37
N ASN A 100 26.70 11.55 19.33
CA ASN A 100 26.29 10.27 19.92
C ASN A 100 25.21 9.57 19.08
N PHE A 101 25.61 8.93 17.98
CA PHE A 101 24.70 8.13 17.14
C PHE A 101 24.08 6.94 17.87
N SER A 102 24.79 6.35 18.83
CA SER A 102 24.28 5.21 19.61
C SER A 102 23.06 5.58 20.47
N GLY A 103 22.95 6.85 20.90
CA GLY A 103 21.78 7.35 21.60
C GLY A 103 20.51 7.41 20.74
N ASP A 104 20.68 7.57 19.42
CA ASP A 104 19.57 7.66 18.46
C ASP A 104 19.22 6.33 17.78
N ALA A 105 20.12 5.35 17.83
CA ALA A 105 19.99 4.07 17.15
C ALA A 105 18.65 3.31 17.39
N PRO A 106 17.98 3.43 18.55
CA PRO A 106 16.66 2.82 18.73
C PRO A 106 15.55 3.44 17.89
N TYR A 107 15.72 4.70 17.44
CA TYR A 107 14.67 5.52 16.82
C TYR A 107 14.97 5.91 15.38
N ILE A 108 16.25 6.02 15.01
CA ILE A 108 16.68 6.47 13.68
C ILE A 108 17.46 5.35 13.01
N PHE A 109 17.01 4.97 11.81
CA PHE A 109 17.68 3.97 10.99
C PHE A 109 19.11 4.41 10.62
N PRO A 110 20.08 3.48 10.61
CA PRO A 110 21.47 3.82 10.33
C PRO A 110 21.65 4.29 8.88
N PRO A 111 22.77 4.99 8.58
CA PRO A 111 23.11 5.38 7.22
C PRO A 111 23.00 4.22 6.23
N GLY A 112 22.33 4.47 5.10
CA GLY A 112 22.16 3.46 4.04
C GLY A 112 21.07 2.43 4.28
N TYR A 113 20.35 2.44 5.41
CA TYR A 113 19.30 1.44 5.65
C TYR A 113 18.01 1.71 4.84
N LEU A 114 17.53 2.95 4.86
CA LEU A 114 16.35 3.40 4.09
C LEU A 114 16.70 3.95 2.70
N GLN A 115 18.00 4.19 2.45
CA GLN A 115 18.51 4.88 1.26
C GLN A 115 19.63 4.09 0.59
N ALA A 116 19.68 2.77 0.73
CA ALA A 116 20.56 1.92 -0.07
C ALA A 116 20.10 1.93 -1.54
N ALA A 117 20.28 3.07 -2.21
CA ALA A 117 20.03 3.18 -3.63
C ALA A 117 21.01 2.25 -4.35
N PRO A 118 20.52 1.35 -5.23
CA PRO A 118 21.40 0.60 -6.09
C PRO A 118 22.25 1.57 -6.91
N GLN A 119 23.52 1.25 -7.13
CA GLN A 119 24.33 1.98 -8.09
C GLN A 119 23.79 1.65 -9.48
N VAL A 120 22.98 2.55 -10.03
CA VAL A 120 22.39 2.38 -11.36
C VAL A 120 23.28 3.06 -12.39
N GLU A 121 23.77 2.28 -13.33
CA GLU A 121 24.48 2.80 -14.49
C GLU A 121 23.50 2.99 -15.64
N THR A 122 23.58 4.14 -16.32
CA THR A 122 22.67 4.47 -17.41
C THR A 122 23.43 4.96 -18.62
N ALA A 123 22.99 4.53 -19.82
CA ALA A 123 23.51 5.01 -21.09
C ALA A 123 22.37 5.15 -22.10
N GLY A 124 22.25 6.31 -22.75
CA GLY A 124 21.27 6.53 -23.81
C GLY A 124 19.80 6.36 -23.42
N GLY A 125 19.45 6.44 -22.13
CA GLY A 125 18.09 6.20 -21.63
C GLY A 125 17.79 4.73 -21.31
N ALA A 126 18.80 3.87 -21.26
CA ALA A 126 18.68 2.50 -20.77
C ALA A 126 19.50 2.30 -19.49
N VAL A 127 19.07 1.39 -18.63
CA VAL A 127 19.87 0.90 -17.50
C VAL A 127 20.86 -0.12 -18.04
N THR A 128 22.15 0.11 -17.82
CA THR A 128 23.24 -0.78 -18.24
C THR A 128 23.84 -1.57 -17.09
N GLY A 129 23.59 -1.15 -15.84
CA GLY A 129 24.10 -1.81 -14.63
C GLY A 129 23.21 -1.51 -13.43
N GLY A 130 23.17 -2.44 -12.47
CA GLY A 130 22.37 -2.32 -11.25
C GLY A 130 20.89 -2.73 -11.37
N CYS A 131 20.50 -3.36 -12.48
CA CYS A 131 19.15 -3.89 -12.68
C CYS A 131 18.90 -5.11 -11.77
N PHE A 132 17.74 -5.18 -11.09
CA PHE A 132 17.38 -6.36 -10.28
C PHE A 132 16.86 -7.52 -11.13
N PHE A 133 16.40 -7.24 -12.35
CA PHE A 133 16.06 -8.31 -13.28
C PHE A 133 17.34 -8.96 -13.78
N GLN A 134 17.51 -10.24 -13.46
CA GLN A 134 18.61 -11.08 -13.90
C GLN A 134 18.03 -12.34 -14.54
N PRO A 135 18.18 -12.52 -15.87
CA PRO A 135 17.66 -13.70 -16.55
C PRO A 135 18.19 -14.99 -15.92
N GLY A 136 17.28 -15.90 -15.55
CA GLY A 136 17.62 -17.18 -14.93
C GLY A 136 17.87 -17.15 -13.42
N GLU A 137 17.90 -15.97 -12.80
CA GLU A 137 18.02 -15.81 -11.35
C GLU A 137 16.66 -15.48 -10.75
N ASP A 138 15.95 -16.51 -10.28
CA ASP A 138 14.59 -16.37 -9.74
C ASP A 138 14.56 -16.31 -8.20
N SER A 139 15.72 -16.33 -7.54
CA SER A 139 15.83 -16.39 -6.08
C SER A 139 15.67 -15.01 -5.44
N ILE A 140 14.86 -14.93 -4.38
CA ILE A 140 14.58 -13.68 -3.65
C ILE A 140 15.87 -13.08 -3.10
N SER A 141 16.73 -13.89 -2.48
CA SER A 141 17.97 -13.40 -1.85
C SER A 141 18.95 -12.73 -2.83
N ALA A 142 18.92 -13.10 -4.12
CA ALA A 142 19.78 -12.51 -5.13
C ALA A 142 19.24 -11.16 -5.67
N THR A 143 17.92 -10.94 -5.55
CA THR A 143 17.21 -9.81 -6.19
C THR A 143 16.46 -8.92 -5.21
N ASN A 144 16.56 -9.16 -3.89
CA ASN A 144 15.86 -8.41 -2.86
C ASN A 144 16.57 -7.08 -2.54
N SER A 145 15.80 -5.98 -2.62
CA SER A 145 16.14 -4.70 -2.01
C SER A 145 14.88 -4.09 -1.42
N SER A 146 14.93 -3.72 -0.14
CA SER A 146 13.80 -3.11 0.55
C SER A 146 13.51 -1.67 0.09
N TRP A 147 14.50 -1.00 -0.50
CA TRP A 147 14.44 0.42 -0.88
C TRP A 147 15.16 0.64 -2.21
N SER A 148 14.58 0.16 -3.32
CA SER A 148 15.11 0.35 -4.66
C SER A 148 14.63 1.66 -5.30
N ILE A 149 15.32 2.76 -5.01
CA ILE A 149 15.00 4.08 -5.58
C ILE A 149 16.20 4.60 -6.38
N SER A 150 15.95 5.15 -7.57
CA SER A 150 16.94 5.91 -8.33
C SER A 150 16.43 7.31 -8.60
N THR A 151 17.23 8.30 -8.22
CA THR A 151 16.92 9.72 -8.45
C THR A 151 17.28 10.11 -9.88
N ILE A 152 16.35 10.77 -10.57
CA ILE A 152 16.55 11.28 -11.92
C ILE A 152 16.82 12.78 -11.86
N ASP A 153 18.02 13.16 -12.29
CA ASP A 153 18.43 14.55 -12.44
C ASP A 153 18.28 14.99 -13.91
N THR A 154 17.43 15.97 -14.16
CA THR A 154 16.96 16.35 -15.50
C THR A 154 18.01 16.99 -16.41
N THR A 155 19.18 17.38 -15.89
CA THR A 155 20.19 18.15 -16.64
C THR A 155 20.97 17.35 -17.68
N THR A 156 20.98 16.01 -17.59
CA THR A 156 21.77 15.14 -18.48
C THR A 156 20.92 14.14 -19.29
N GLN A 157 19.62 14.01 -18.98
CA GLN A 157 18.79 12.89 -19.46
C GLN A 157 17.48 13.34 -20.15
N GLN A 158 17.31 14.63 -20.44
CA GLN A 158 16.02 15.21 -20.82
C GLN A 158 15.43 14.62 -22.12
N SER A 159 16.25 14.23 -23.10
CA SER A 159 15.74 13.70 -24.37
C SER A 159 15.18 12.27 -24.26
N ASN A 160 15.66 11.46 -23.31
CA ASN A 160 15.29 10.05 -23.17
C ASN A 160 14.73 9.69 -21.79
N ILE A 161 14.27 10.68 -21.02
CA ILE A 161 13.82 10.49 -19.64
C ILE A 161 12.69 9.45 -19.53
N LEU A 162 11.73 9.45 -20.47
CA LEU A 162 10.61 8.50 -20.45
C LEU A 162 11.09 7.06 -20.67
N ALA A 163 12.03 6.85 -21.59
CA ALA A 163 12.62 5.54 -21.82
C ALA A 163 13.39 5.05 -20.59
N LEU A 164 14.14 5.96 -19.95
CA LEU A 164 14.88 5.64 -18.73
C LEU A 164 13.95 5.26 -17.58
N VAL A 165 12.87 6.03 -17.36
CA VAL A 165 11.87 5.78 -16.33
C VAL A 165 11.24 4.39 -16.54
N ALA A 166 10.81 4.08 -17.76
CA ALA A 166 10.26 2.76 -18.08
C ALA A 166 11.28 1.63 -17.83
N ASN A 167 12.55 1.85 -18.19
CA ASN A 167 13.62 0.86 -18.02
C ASN A 167 13.97 0.63 -16.53
N LEU A 168 14.08 1.71 -15.73
CA LEU A 168 14.25 1.64 -14.29
C LEU A 168 13.11 0.85 -13.63
N THR A 169 11.87 1.17 -13.99
CA THR A 169 10.69 0.47 -13.48
C THR A 169 10.74 -1.03 -13.83
N SER A 170 11.03 -1.38 -15.09
CA SER A 170 11.19 -2.78 -15.50
C SER A 170 12.34 -3.49 -14.78
N CYS A 171 13.37 -2.75 -14.37
CA CYS A 171 14.48 -3.23 -13.55
C CYS A 171 14.15 -3.40 -12.06
N GLY A 172 12.90 -3.15 -11.63
CA GLY A 172 12.51 -3.22 -10.22
C GLY A 172 12.97 -2.01 -9.40
N ILE A 173 13.26 -0.89 -10.06
CA ILE A 173 13.76 0.34 -9.43
C ILE A 173 12.72 1.44 -9.58
N SER A 174 12.33 2.05 -8.47
CA SER A 174 11.38 3.16 -8.45
C SER A 174 12.08 4.46 -8.86
N PRO A 175 11.66 5.12 -9.95
CA PRO A 175 12.27 6.36 -10.40
C PRO A 175 11.72 7.56 -9.59
N LEU A 176 12.62 8.31 -8.96
CA LEU A 176 12.28 9.53 -8.20
C LEU A 176 12.69 10.78 -8.96
N LEU A 177 11.72 11.64 -9.26
CA LEU A 177 11.97 12.92 -9.92
C LEU A 177 12.42 13.98 -8.90
N ASN A 178 13.64 14.50 -9.05
CA ASN A 178 14.22 15.50 -8.14
C ASN A 178 14.05 16.95 -8.62
N ARG A 179 13.84 17.14 -9.92
CA ARG A 179 13.76 18.46 -10.55
C ARG A 179 12.50 18.61 -11.39
N THR A 180 12.11 19.85 -11.63
CA THR A 180 11.02 20.16 -12.54
C THR A 180 11.34 19.73 -13.96
N LEU A 181 10.32 19.22 -14.66
CA LEU A 181 10.42 18.87 -16.07
C LEU A 181 10.24 20.14 -16.90
N ASN A 182 11.10 20.33 -17.91
CA ASN A 182 11.08 21.50 -18.80
C ASN A 182 11.14 22.87 -18.09
N ASN A 183 11.76 22.91 -16.90
CA ASN A 183 11.85 24.11 -16.05
C ASN A 183 10.49 24.71 -15.64
N THR A 184 9.40 23.93 -15.75
CA THR A 184 8.04 24.33 -15.35
C THR A 184 7.48 23.33 -14.35
N ASP A 185 6.71 23.82 -13.38
CA ASP A 185 6.02 22.92 -12.44
C ASP A 185 4.81 22.24 -13.11
N ALA A 186 4.29 21.22 -12.44
CA ALA A 186 3.13 20.46 -12.92
C ALA A 186 1.82 21.27 -12.93
N ALA A 187 1.78 22.42 -12.24
CA ALA A 187 0.60 23.28 -12.21
C ALA A 187 0.53 24.16 -13.46
N ALA A 188 1.68 24.61 -13.97
CA ALA A 188 1.78 25.37 -15.22
C ALA A 188 1.71 24.47 -16.46
N ASP A 189 2.37 23.30 -16.43
CA ASP A 189 2.33 22.31 -17.51
C ASP A 189 2.38 20.89 -16.93
N TYR A 190 1.22 20.22 -16.90
CA TYR A 190 1.10 18.88 -16.34
C TYR A 190 1.54 17.77 -17.31
N ALA A 191 1.58 18.04 -18.62
CA ALA A 191 1.74 17.00 -19.63
C ALA A 191 3.07 16.21 -19.51
N PRO A 192 4.23 16.85 -19.24
CA PRO A 192 5.49 16.13 -19.00
C PRO A 192 5.44 15.21 -17.77
N TYR A 193 4.77 15.65 -16.69
CA TYR A 193 4.63 14.88 -15.46
C TYR A 193 3.67 13.70 -15.64
N GLN A 194 2.61 13.90 -16.42
CA GLN A 194 1.70 12.83 -16.83
C GLN A 194 2.45 11.78 -17.66
N ALA A 195 3.25 12.20 -18.64
CA ALA A 195 4.08 11.28 -19.43
C ALA A 195 5.09 10.52 -18.57
N TYR A 196 5.73 11.19 -17.60
CA TYR A 196 6.59 10.56 -16.60
C TYR A 196 5.85 9.49 -15.80
N ALA A 197 4.66 9.81 -15.28
CA ALA A 197 3.84 8.86 -14.53
C ALA A 197 3.41 7.66 -15.38
N TYR A 198 3.04 7.86 -16.64
CA TYR A 198 2.72 6.77 -17.57
C TYR A 198 3.94 5.91 -17.92
N ALA A 199 5.12 6.51 -18.06
CA ALA A 199 6.36 5.74 -18.25
C ALA A 199 6.70 4.90 -17.01
N ALA A 200 6.42 5.41 -15.82
CA ALA A 200 6.64 4.71 -14.55
C ALA A 200 5.57 3.64 -14.25
N ASN A 201 4.39 3.70 -14.90
CA ASN A 201 3.43 2.61 -14.87
C ASN A 201 4.08 1.38 -15.52
N TRP A 202 3.88 0.19 -14.97
CA TRP A 202 4.42 -1.09 -15.46
C TRP A 202 3.35 -2.10 -15.91
N ALA A 203 2.10 -1.92 -15.47
CA ALA A 203 1.05 -2.90 -15.62
C ALA A 203 0.29 -2.67 -16.94
N TRP A 204 -0.72 -1.80 -16.93
CA TRP A 204 -1.59 -1.53 -18.06
C TRP A 204 -0.87 -0.86 -19.24
N SER A 205 -1.32 -1.17 -20.47
CA SER A 205 -0.93 -0.41 -21.65
C SER A 205 -1.61 0.97 -21.68
N ALA A 206 -1.22 1.79 -22.64
CA ALA A 206 -1.95 3.03 -22.92
C ALA A 206 -3.44 2.73 -23.16
N ASP A 207 -4.29 3.61 -22.62
CA ASP A 207 -5.75 3.55 -22.73
C ASP A 207 -6.42 2.29 -22.12
N GLU A 208 -5.71 1.56 -21.25
CA GLU A 208 -6.23 0.42 -20.51
C GLU A 208 -6.31 0.69 -18.99
N PRO A 209 -7.22 0.03 -18.25
CA PRO A 209 -8.25 -0.88 -18.75
C PRO A 209 -9.33 -0.10 -19.52
N ARG A 210 -9.69 -0.59 -20.72
CA ARG A 210 -10.71 0.05 -21.56
C ARG A 210 -12.08 -0.06 -20.88
N ASN A 211 -12.86 1.01 -20.98
CA ASN A 211 -14.16 1.07 -20.33
C ASN A 211 -15.18 0.17 -21.06
N SER A 212 -15.65 -0.89 -20.41
CA SER A 212 -16.69 -1.80 -20.92
C SER A 212 -18.13 -1.33 -20.66
N SER A 213 -18.34 -0.23 -19.94
CA SER A 213 -19.69 0.23 -19.54
C SER A 213 -20.57 0.81 -20.66
N VAL A 214 -20.20 0.60 -21.94
CA VAL A 214 -20.95 1.12 -23.09
C VAL A 214 -21.57 -0.01 -23.94
N SER A 215 -22.83 -0.28 -23.62
CA SER A 215 -23.96 -0.61 -24.51
C SER A 215 -24.26 -2.07 -24.91
N SER A 216 -25.51 -2.43 -24.60
CA SER A 216 -26.33 -3.56 -25.11
C SER A 216 -26.02 -4.95 -24.56
N SER A 217 -27.06 -5.74 -24.34
CA SER A 217 -27.08 -7.13 -23.83
C SER A 217 -26.33 -8.16 -24.68
N THR A 218 -25.48 -7.69 -25.60
CA THR A 218 -24.66 -8.44 -26.55
C THR A 218 -23.21 -7.92 -26.59
N SER A 219 -22.82 -6.95 -25.75
CA SER A 219 -21.45 -6.44 -25.71
C SER A 219 -20.50 -7.44 -25.06
N VAL A 220 -19.46 -7.79 -25.82
CA VAL A 220 -18.26 -8.47 -25.31
C VAL A 220 -17.70 -7.68 -24.13
N GLN A 221 -17.73 -8.27 -22.94
CA GLN A 221 -17.27 -7.61 -21.71
C GLN A 221 -15.76 -7.88 -21.53
N TYR A 222 -14.96 -6.82 -21.66
CA TYR A 222 -13.51 -6.86 -21.49
C TYR A 222 -13.14 -6.85 -19.99
N SER A 223 -13.52 -7.90 -19.27
CA SER A 223 -13.41 -7.97 -17.81
C SER A 223 -12.21 -8.74 -17.30
N CYS A 224 -11.38 -9.29 -18.19
CA CYS A 224 -10.26 -10.16 -17.83
C CYS A 224 -8.94 -9.59 -18.33
N ALA A 225 -7.92 -9.53 -17.47
CA ALA A 225 -6.63 -8.97 -17.83
C ALA A 225 -5.75 -10.01 -18.52
N ALA A 226 -5.12 -9.62 -19.61
CA ALA A 226 -4.11 -10.44 -20.28
C ALA A 226 -2.83 -9.62 -20.52
N LEU A 227 -1.68 -10.28 -20.35
CA LEU A 227 -0.37 -9.76 -20.67
C LEU A 227 -0.09 -9.96 -22.17
N ASN A 228 0.32 -8.90 -22.86
CA ASN A 228 0.76 -8.97 -24.24
C ASN A 228 2.27 -9.14 -24.32
N SER A 229 2.75 -10.22 -24.95
CA SER A 229 4.20 -10.51 -25.11
C SER A 229 4.98 -9.43 -25.86
N THR A 230 4.34 -8.69 -26.77
CA THR A 230 5.02 -7.67 -27.58
C THR A 230 5.29 -6.43 -26.73
N SER A 231 4.26 -5.86 -26.11
CA SER A 231 4.40 -4.65 -25.29
C SER A 231 4.94 -4.92 -23.89
N GLY A 232 4.79 -6.14 -23.39
CA GLY A 232 5.02 -6.49 -21.99
C GLY A 232 4.02 -5.86 -21.01
N ARG A 233 2.88 -5.36 -21.54
CA ARG A 233 1.84 -4.65 -20.80
C ARG A 233 0.53 -5.41 -20.79
N TRP A 234 -0.30 -5.07 -19.82
CA TRP A 234 -1.61 -5.67 -19.61
C TRP A 234 -2.66 -4.97 -20.47
N GLN A 235 -3.64 -5.73 -20.91
CA GLN A 235 -4.77 -5.26 -21.69
C GLN A 235 -6.03 -5.98 -21.22
N ALA A 236 -7.16 -5.29 -21.23
CA ALA A 236 -8.43 -5.92 -20.95
C ALA A 236 -8.86 -6.75 -22.17
N SER A 237 -9.23 -8.01 -21.94
CA SER A 237 -9.63 -8.98 -22.95
C SER A 237 -10.97 -9.63 -22.57
N ASP A 238 -11.64 -10.17 -23.58
CA ASP A 238 -12.87 -10.93 -23.43
C ASP A 238 -12.57 -12.27 -22.73
N CYS A 239 -13.18 -12.46 -21.57
CA CYS A 239 -12.97 -13.65 -20.74
C CYS A 239 -13.30 -14.98 -21.43
N ALA A 240 -14.10 -14.93 -22.51
CA ALA A 240 -14.44 -16.09 -23.35
C ALA A 240 -13.34 -16.44 -24.37
N GLN A 241 -12.29 -15.63 -24.54
CA GLN A 241 -11.18 -15.97 -25.42
C GLN A 241 -10.33 -17.10 -24.83
N LEU A 242 -9.65 -17.83 -25.72
CA LEU A 242 -8.74 -18.89 -25.36
C LEU A 242 -7.31 -18.34 -25.36
N HIS A 243 -6.72 -18.17 -24.18
CA HIS A 243 -5.32 -17.81 -24.01
C HIS A 243 -4.65 -18.79 -23.05
N TYR A 244 -3.31 -18.83 -23.08
CA TYR A 244 -2.55 -19.49 -22.02
C TYR A 244 -2.69 -18.73 -20.70
N GLY A 245 -2.37 -19.35 -19.57
CA GLY A 245 -2.42 -18.74 -18.24
C GLY A 245 -1.04 -18.58 -17.61
N ALA A 246 -0.84 -17.46 -16.91
CA ALA A 246 0.35 -17.20 -16.10
C ALA A 246 0.29 -17.99 -14.78
N CYS A 247 1.19 -18.95 -14.60
CA CYS A 247 1.24 -19.82 -13.44
C CYS A 247 2.47 -19.52 -12.58
N ARG A 248 2.27 -18.99 -11.37
CA ARG A 248 3.37 -18.71 -10.44
C ARG A 248 3.78 -19.99 -9.71
N VAL A 249 5.09 -20.24 -9.63
CA VAL A 249 5.64 -21.42 -8.94
C VAL A 249 5.65 -21.15 -7.43
N GLY A 250 4.94 -21.96 -6.64
CA GLY A 250 4.94 -21.92 -5.17
C GLY A 250 5.01 -20.51 -4.54
N GLN A 251 6.01 -20.31 -3.68
CA GLN A 251 6.33 -19.01 -3.03
C GLN A 251 7.52 -18.30 -3.69
N THR A 252 7.83 -18.58 -4.95
CA THR A 252 8.93 -17.92 -5.68
C THR A 252 8.36 -16.81 -6.59
N PRO A 253 8.41 -15.53 -6.18
CA PRO A 253 7.72 -14.43 -6.87
C PRO A 253 8.22 -14.18 -8.30
N TYR A 254 9.48 -14.48 -8.56
CA TYR A 254 10.14 -14.24 -9.84
C TYR A 254 10.11 -15.44 -10.77
N LYS A 255 9.59 -16.59 -10.32
CA LYS A 255 9.54 -17.81 -11.14
C LYS A 255 8.13 -18.06 -11.68
N TRP A 256 8.03 -18.04 -13.00
CA TRP A 256 6.78 -18.20 -13.73
C TRP A 256 6.84 -19.38 -14.69
N GLN A 257 5.71 -20.06 -14.84
CA GLN A 257 5.46 -21.05 -15.87
C GLN A 257 4.18 -20.68 -16.59
N ILE A 258 3.98 -21.29 -17.76
CA ILE A 258 2.82 -21.05 -18.61
C ILE A 258 1.97 -22.33 -18.59
N SER A 259 0.64 -22.17 -18.64
CA SER A 259 -0.26 -23.33 -18.73
C SER A 259 0.07 -24.21 -19.94
N GLY A 260 -0.12 -25.52 -19.82
CA GLY A 260 0.19 -26.46 -20.91
C GLY A 260 -0.75 -26.33 -22.12
N GLN A 261 -1.91 -25.72 -21.93
CA GLN A 261 -2.93 -25.51 -22.95
C GLN A 261 -3.63 -24.16 -22.75
N LYS A 262 -4.24 -23.66 -23.83
CA LYS A 262 -5.12 -22.49 -23.77
C LYS A 262 -6.43 -22.84 -23.09
N GLY A 263 -7.01 -21.87 -22.39
CA GLY A 263 -8.30 -21.99 -21.74
C GLY A 263 -9.03 -20.66 -21.70
N HIS A 264 -10.31 -20.74 -21.35
CA HIS A 264 -11.07 -19.55 -20.97
C HIS A 264 -10.54 -19.04 -19.63
N TYR A 265 -10.77 -17.77 -19.35
CA TYR A 265 -10.29 -17.16 -18.11
C TYR A 265 -10.73 -17.94 -16.86
N THR A 266 -11.94 -18.51 -16.87
CA THR A 266 -12.53 -19.23 -15.74
C THR A 266 -11.92 -20.61 -15.48
N ASN A 267 -11.32 -21.26 -16.48
CA ASN A 267 -10.80 -22.63 -16.36
C ASN A 267 -9.30 -22.77 -16.70
N VAL A 268 -8.62 -21.69 -17.10
CA VAL A 268 -7.18 -21.74 -17.45
C VAL A 268 -6.30 -22.21 -16.28
N ASN A 269 -6.76 -22.05 -15.04
CA ASN A 269 -6.07 -22.56 -13.85
C ASN A 269 -5.86 -24.07 -13.88
N ASP A 270 -6.77 -24.85 -14.49
CA ASP A 270 -6.65 -26.31 -14.60
C ASP A 270 -5.52 -26.73 -15.55
N GLY A 271 -5.05 -25.81 -16.39
CA GLY A 271 -3.91 -26.01 -17.28
C GLY A 271 -2.56 -25.70 -16.65
N CYS A 272 -2.51 -25.20 -15.41
CA CYS A 272 -1.25 -24.87 -14.74
C CYS A 272 -0.46 -26.14 -14.36
N PRO A 273 0.87 -26.18 -14.59
CA PRO A 273 1.72 -27.31 -14.19
C PRO A 273 1.70 -27.60 -12.69
N GLU A 274 2.15 -28.79 -12.30
CA GLU A 274 2.26 -29.17 -10.88
C GLU A 274 3.09 -28.16 -10.06
N ASN A 275 2.67 -27.92 -8.82
CA ASN A 275 3.28 -26.93 -7.90
C ASN A 275 3.22 -25.47 -8.38
N THR A 276 2.34 -25.16 -9.33
CA THR A 276 2.09 -23.79 -9.80
C THR A 276 0.61 -23.41 -9.63
N THR A 277 0.33 -22.11 -9.61
CA THR A 277 -1.03 -21.58 -9.44
C THR A 277 -1.27 -20.42 -10.39
N PHE A 278 -2.48 -20.32 -10.95
CA PHE A 278 -2.84 -19.20 -11.81
C PHE A 278 -2.79 -17.88 -11.03
N ALA A 279 -1.96 -16.94 -11.48
CA ALA A 279 -1.58 -15.76 -10.71
C ALA A 279 -1.43 -14.50 -11.58
N VAL A 280 -1.13 -13.39 -10.93
CA VAL A 280 -0.88 -12.07 -11.55
C VAL A 280 0.37 -11.45 -10.90
N PRO A 281 1.27 -10.81 -11.67
CA PRO A 281 2.42 -10.14 -11.08
C PRO A 281 2.00 -8.97 -10.20
N ARG A 282 2.67 -8.80 -9.07
CA ARG A 282 2.34 -7.79 -8.05
C ARG A 282 3.29 -6.61 -8.07
N THR A 283 4.43 -6.75 -8.74
CA THR A 283 5.45 -5.71 -8.88
C THR A 283 5.90 -5.59 -10.33
N ALA A 284 6.53 -4.46 -10.67
CA ALA A 284 7.13 -4.27 -11.98
C ALA A 284 8.18 -5.34 -12.31
N LEU A 285 8.98 -5.73 -11.31
CA LEU A 285 10.02 -6.74 -11.47
C LEU A 285 9.40 -8.12 -11.79
N GLU A 286 8.35 -8.52 -11.06
CA GLU A 286 7.64 -9.77 -11.37
C GLU A 286 7.04 -9.76 -12.78
N ASN A 287 6.50 -8.62 -13.21
CA ASN A 287 5.99 -8.49 -14.57
C ASN A 287 7.10 -8.69 -15.60
N THR A 288 8.30 -8.14 -15.37
CA THR A 288 9.46 -8.36 -16.24
C THR A 288 9.85 -9.83 -16.32
N TYR A 289 9.90 -10.55 -15.18
CA TYR A 289 10.15 -12.00 -15.16
C TYR A 289 9.06 -12.78 -15.91
N LEU A 290 7.78 -12.45 -15.71
CA LEU A 290 6.68 -13.10 -16.43
C LEU A 290 6.75 -12.83 -17.94
N VAL A 291 7.07 -11.59 -18.36
CA VAL A 291 7.24 -11.24 -19.78
C VAL A 291 8.37 -12.05 -20.40
N ALA A 292 9.50 -12.21 -19.71
CA ALA A 292 10.60 -13.05 -20.16
C ALA A 292 10.17 -14.51 -20.32
N ALA A 293 9.56 -15.10 -19.28
CA ALA A 293 9.06 -16.47 -19.32
C ALA A 293 8.03 -16.70 -20.45
N TRP A 294 7.13 -15.74 -20.67
CA TRP A 294 6.14 -15.83 -21.74
C TRP A 294 6.77 -15.76 -23.13
N ARG A 295 7.74 -14.85 -23.34
CA ARG A 295 8.47 -14.75 -24.61
C ARG A 295 9.30 -16.01 -24.91
N ASP A 296 9.97 -16.55 -23.89
CA ASP A 296 10.74 -17.78 -24.01
C ASP A 296 9.85 -18.98 -24.35
N TYR A 297 8.69 -19.09 -23.70
CA TYR A 297 7.71 -20.12 -24.01
C TYR A 297 7.17 -20.01 -25.44
N ARG A 298 6.83 -18.79 -25.89
CA ARG A 298 6.37 -18.54 -27.27
C ARG A 298 7.44 -18.87 -28.31
N ALA A 299 8.72 -18.66 -28.02
CA ALA A 299 9.80 -19.04 -28.92
C ALA A 299 9.89 -20.56 -29.16
N GLY A 300 9.34 -21.38 -28.25
CA GLY A 300 9.29 -22.83 -28.36
C GLY A 300 8.05 -23.41 -29.05
N ILE A 301 7.02 -22.58 -29.33
CA ILE A 301 5.77 -23.03 -29.95
C ILE A 301 5.69 -22.47 -31.37
N TYR A 302 5.53 -23.37 -32.33
CA TYR A 302 5.32 -23.03 -33.74
C TYR A 302 3.81 -22.91 -34.03
N ASP A 303 3.43 -21.99 -34.91
CA ASP A 303 2.05 -21.75 -35.37
C ASP A 303 1.05 -21.19 -34.33
N ASP A 304 1.53 -20.47 -33.29
CA ASP A 304 0.66 -19.71 -32.38
C ASP A 304 0.94 -18.20 -32.39
N ASP A 305 0.07 -17.49 -33.09
CA ASP A 305 0.14 -16.03 -33.23
C ASP A 305 -0.46 -15.26 -32.05
N ASP A 306 -1.11 -15.94 -31.09
CA ASP A 306 -1.73 -15.29 -29.94
C ASP A 306 -0.66 -14.71 -28.99
N PRO A 307 -0.54 -13.37 -28.89
CA PRO A 307 0.48 -12.77 -28.05
C PRO A 307 0.05 -12.69 -26.58
N MET A 308 -1.19 -13.08 -26.26
CA MET A 308 -1.86 -12.81 -24.99
C MET A 308 -1.70 -13.96 -24.01
N LEU A 309 -1.54 -13.59 -22.74
CA LEU A 309 -1.42 -14.52 -21.62
C LEU A 309 -2.36 -14.07 -20.50
N TRP A 310 -3.31 -14.91 -20.11
CA TRP A 310 -4.20 -14.63 -19.00
C TRP A 310 -3.41 -14.34 -17.72
N LEU A 311 -3.85 -13.30 -17.00
CA LEU A 311 -3.39 -12.94 -15.66
C LEU A 311 -4.56 -13.12 -14.71
N ASN A 312 -4.35 -13.61 -13.49
CA ASN A 312 -5.45 -13.79 -12.52
C ASN A 312 -5.93 -12.44 -11.91
N PHE A 313 -6.43 -11.55 -12.76
CA PHE A 313 -6.88 -10.20 -12.48
C PHE A 313 -8.07 -9.83 -13.38
N ASN A 314 -9.18 -9.41 -12.77
CA ASN A 314 -10.45 -9.22 -13.46
C ASN A 314 -11.37 -8.26 -12.69
N ASP A 315 -12.43 -7.76 -13.32
CA ASP A 315 -13.50 -6.98 -12.67
C ASP A 315 -14.88 -7.67 -12.74
N LEU A 316 -14.91 -9.00 -12.85
CA LEU A 316 -16.13 -9.80 -13.04
C LEU A 316 -17.16 -9.62 -11.91
N SER A 317 -16.70 -9.46 -10.66
CA SER A 317 -17.60 -9.33 -9.52
C SER A 317 -18.24 -7.94 -9.41
N THR A 318 -17.57 -6.90 -9.90
CA THR A 318 -18.00 -5.50 -9.76
C THR A 318 -17.35 -4.71 -10.87
N ASP A 319 -18.17 -4.15 -11.75
CA ASP A 319 -17.74 -3.34 -12.89
C ASP A 319 -16.77 -2.22 -12.45
N ALA A 320 -15.68 -2.06 -13.20
CA ALA A 320 -14.58 -1.14 -12.92
C ALA A 320 -13.82 -1.38 -11.60
N CYS A 321 -14.06 -2.50 -10.88
CA CYS A 321 -13.27 -2.89 -9.72
C CYS A 321 -12.42 -4.13 -10.00
N TRP A 322 -11.20 -3.87 -10.49
CA TRP A 322 -10.24 -4.92 -10.81
C TRP A 322 -9.65 -5.55 -9.54
N VAL A 323 -9.78 -6.87 -9.43
CA VAL A 323 -9.40 -7.68 -8.28
C VAL A 323 -8.58 -8.88 -8.69
N ARG A 324 -7.70 -9.32 -7.78
CA ARG A 324 -6.94 -10.57 -7.94
C ARG A 324 -7.84 -11.76 -7.61
N GLY A 325 -7.73 -12.83 -8.39
CA GLY A 325 -8.55 -14.02 -8.22
C GLY A 325 -9.87 -13.92 -8.98
N GLN A 326 -10.28 -15.02 -9.60
CA GLN A 326 -11.57 -15.15 -10.31
C GLN A 326 -12.78 -14.84 -9.41
N ASN A 327 -12.67 -15.05 -8.09
CA ASN A 327 -13.72 -14.79 -7.09
C ASN A 327 -13.32 -13.67 -6.11
N GLY A 328 -12.46 -12.74 -6.55
CA GLY A 328 -12.03 -11.61 -5.73
C GLY A 328 -13.19 -10.69 -5.35
N SER A 329 -13.21 -10.21 -4.12
CA SER A 329 -14.16 -9.19 -3.68
C SER A 329 -13.54 -7.80 -3.81
N CYS A 330 -14.33 -6.82 -4.26
CA CYS A 330 -13.86 -5.45 -4.43
C CYS A 330 -13.46 -4.83 -3.07
N PRO A 331 -12.18 -4.46 -2.85
CA PRO A 331 -11.72 -3.98 -1.54
C PRO A 331 -12.23 -2.57 -1.22
N TYR A 332 -12.61 -1.79 -2.23
CA TYR A 332 -13.11 -0.42 -2.09
C TYR A 332 -14.61 -0.36 -1.78
N LEU A 333 -15.33 -1.45 -2.04
CA LEU A 333 -16.72 -1.56 -1.63
C LEU A 333 -16.76 -2.10 -0.20
N THR A 334 -17.07 -1.22 0.75
CA THR A 334 -17.42 -1.67 2.10
C THR A 334 -18.62 -2.60 1.99
N SER A 335 -18.52 -3.80 2.56
CA SER A 335 -19.66 -4.70 2.70
C SER A 335 -20.86 -3.91 3.22
N GLN A 336 -22.01 -3.99 2.54
CA GLN A 336 -23.22 -3.20 2.87
C GLN A 336 -23.60 -3.26 4.36
N SER A 337 -23.19 -4.32 5.08
CA SER A 337 -23.31 -4.48 6.52
C SER A 337 -22.68 -3.34 7.34
N HIS A 338 -21.52 -2.80 6.95
CA HIS A 338 -20.84 -1.72 7.68
C HIS A 338 -21.51 -0.36 7.49
N LEU A 339 -22.07 -0.11 6.30
CA LEU A 339 -22.81 1.12 6.02
C LEU A 339 -24.16 1.14 6.74
N GLN A 340 -24.92 0.04 6.71
CA GLN A 340 -26.18 -0.06 7.45
C GLN A 340 -25.97 0.05 8.97
N GLY A 341 -24.92 -0.57 9.51
CA GLY A 341 -24.57 -0.44 10.93
C GLY A 341 -24.30 1.01 11.33
N ARG A 342 -23.51 1.75 10.54
CA ARG A 342 -23.14 3.15 10.85
C ARG A 342 -24.32 4.12 10.64
N GLN A 343 -25.18 3.84 9.67
CA GLN A 343 -26.36 4.65 9.35
C GLN A 343 -27.48 4.50 10.41
N ILE A 344 -27.54 3.37 11.12
CA ILE A 344 -28.50 3.14 12.22
C ILE A 344 -27.92 3.59 13.57
N LEU A 345 -26.64 3.37 13.84
CA LEU A 345 -26.06 3.57 15.18
C LEU A 345 -25.92 5.05 15.56
N VAL A 346 -25.59 5.92 14.60
CA VAL A 346 -25.41 7.37 14.87
C VAL A 346 -26.72 8.06 15.27
N PRO A 347 -27.84 7.91 14.54
CA PRO A 347 -29.12 8.48 14.97
C PRO A 347 -29.63 7.90 16.29
N THR A 348 -29.44 6.61 16.55
CA THR A 348 -29.92 5.96 17.78
C THR A 348 -29.17 6.45 19.02
N VAL A 349 -27.84 6.58 18.96
CA VAL A 349 -27.05 7.12 20.09
C VAL A 349 -27.42 8.58 20.36
N ALA A 350 -27.59 9.38 19.30
CA ALA A 350 -28.04 10.77 19.44
C ALA A 350 -29.42 10.86 20.10
N ALA A 351 -30.37 10.00 19.68
CA ALA A 351 -31.71 9.94 20.28
C ALA A 351 -31.67 9.55 21.77
N ILE A 352 -30.84 8.56 22.14
CA ILE A 352 -30.66 8.14 23.55
C ILE A 352 -30.09 9.29 24.39
N LEU A 353 -29.06 9.99 23.90
CA LEU A 353 -28.47 11.13 24.62
C LEU A 353 -29.50 12.25 24.84
N VAL A 354 -30.28 12.59 23.81
CA VAL A 354 -31.36 13.60 23.93
C VAL A 354 -32.42 13.14 24.92
N PHE A 355 -32.82 11.87 24.90
CA PHE A 355 -33.79 11.32 25.86
C PHE A 355 -33.26 11.37 27.30
N VAL A 356 -31.99 11.01 27.53
CA VAL A 356 -31.37 11.05 28.85
C VAL A 356 -31.28 12.50 29.36
N LEU A 357 -30.86 13.44 28.51
CA LEU A 357 -30.81 14.86 28.87
C LEU A 357 -32.21 15.44 29.13
N ALA A 358 -33.21 15.05 28.35
CA ALA A 358 -34.61 15.43 28.57
C ALA A 358 -35.16 14.86 29.89
N ALA A 359 -34.89 13.59 30.18
CA ALA A 359 -35.29 12.96 31.44
C ALA A 359 -34.61 13.66 32.63
N LEU A 360 -33.30 13.90 32.56
CA LEU A 360 -32.54 14.61 33.60
C LEU A 360 -33.08 16.03 33.83
N THR A 361 -33.38 16.78 32.76
CA THR A 361 -33.96 18.13 32.89
C THR A 361 -35.36 18.11 33.50
N ILE A 362 -36.19 17.11 33.18
CA ILE A 362 -37.49 16.90 33.82
C ILE A 362 -37.32 16.55 35.30
N PHE A 363 -36.42 15.62 35.65
CA PHE A 363 -36.16 15.24 37.04
C PHE A 363 -35.65 16.42 37.87
N VAL A 364 -34.76 17.24 37.32
CA VAL A 364 -34.26 18.48 37.98
C VAL A 364 -35.41 19.48 38.19
N LYS A 365 -36.27 19.71 37.19
CA LYS A 365 -37.44 20.59 37.36
C LYS A 365 -38.43 20.05 38.39
N CYS A 366 -38.71 18.75 38.37
CA CYS A 366 -39.58 18.11 39.36
C CYS A 366 -39.00 18.19 40.77
N ALA A 367 -37.69 18.00 40.94
CA ALA A 367 -37.01 18.16 42.22
C ALA A 367 -37.04 19.61 42.72
N ALA A 368 -36.74 20.59 41.85
CA ALA A 368 -36.78 22.01 42.17
C ALA A 368 -38.19 22.48 42.55
N ASN A 369 -39.23 22.02 41.83
CA ASN A 369 -40.62 22.35 42.14
C ASN A 369 -41.11 21.66 43.44
N ARG A 370 -40.60 20.47 43.76
CA ARG A 370 -40.85 19.80 45.04
C ARG A 370 -40.17 20.53 46.22
N GLN A 371 -39.02 21.15 45.98
CA GLN A 371 -38.31 21.96 46.98
C GLN A 371 -39.00 23.32 47.21
N SER A 372 -39.45 23.99 46.14
CA SER A 372 -40.17 25.27 46.23
C SER A 372 -41.56 25.13 46.87
N SER A 373 -42.30 24.05 46.54
CA SER A 373 -43.60 23.75 47.18
C SER A 373 -43.46 23.39 48.66
N ARG A 374 -42.40 22.68 49.05
CA ARG A 374 -42.07 22.47 50.49
C ARG A 374 -41.67 23.76 51.20
N SER A 375 -40.97 24.67 50.53
CA SER A 375 -40.63 25.98 51.11
C SER A 375 -41.84 26.91 51.24
N LYS A 376 -42.80 26.88 50.30
CA LYS A 376 -44.04 27.66 50.40
C LYS A 376 -44.99 27.12 51.47
N ARG A 377 -45.10 25.80 51.66
CA ARG A 377 -45.93 25.23 52.73
C ARG A 377 -45.45 25.54 54.14
N ARG A 378 -44.18 25.95 54.33
CA ARG A 378 -43.64 26.41 55.62
C ARG A 378 -43.81 27.92 55.87
N ARG A 379 -44.39 28.68 54.94
CA ARG A 379 -44.61 30.14 55.06
C ARG A 379 -46.09 30.56 55.00
N VAL A 380 -47.03 29.62 55.18
CA VAL A 380 -48.49 29.89 55.16
C VAL A 380 -49.07 29.80 56.59
N ASP A 381 -48.22 30.01 57.60
CA ASP A 381 -48.64 30.10 59.00
C ASP A 381 -47.82 31.21 59.67
N ASP A 382 -48.04 32.45 59.21
CA ASP A 382 -47.83 33.63 60.04
C ASP A 382 -48.48 34.88 59.41
N GLY A 383 -49.39 35.47 60.18
CA GLY A 383 -49.56 36.92 60.29
C GLY A 383 -50.08 37.69 59.08
N TRP A 384 -51.39 37.96 59.09
CA TRP A 384 -51.93 39.15 58.44
C TRP A 384 -51.48 40.39 59.23
N ASP A 385 -50.64 41.24 58.64
CA ASP A 385 -50.47 42.62 59.10
C ASP A 385 -50.92 43.57 57.99
N TYR A 386 -52.05 44.20 58.29
CA TYR A 386 -52.58 45.43 57.70
C TYR A 386 -51.85 46.64 58.30
N GLU A 387 -52.04 47.82 57.69
CA GLU A 387 -51.54 49.16 58.06
C GLU A 387 -50.18 49.53 57.41
N GLY A 388 -50.01 50.66 56.72
CA GLY A 388 -50.92 51.76 56.43
C GLY A 388 -50.19 52.81 55.56
N VAL A 389 -50.92 53.37 54.62
CA VAL A 389 -50.77 54.75 54.12
C VAL A 389 -51.60 55.65 55.06
N PRO A 390 -51.51 57.00 55.08
CA PRO A 390 -50.82 57.94 54.18
C PRO A 390 -50.17 59.16 54.91
N SER A 391 -49.75 60.15 54.11
CA SER A 391 -49.67 61.61 54.40
C SER A 391 -48.81 62.10 55.57
#